data_AF-A0A0R2P1L3-F1
#
_entry.id   AF-A0A0R2P1L3-F1
#
_cell.length_a   1.000
_cell.length_b   1.000
_cell.length_c   1.000
_cell.angle_alpha   90.00
_cell.angle_beta   90.00
_cell.angle_gamma   90.00
#
_symmetry.space_group_name_H-M   'P 1'
#
loop_
_entity.id
_entity.type
_entity.pdbx_description
1 polymer ?
#
loop_
_entity_poly.entity_id
_entity_poly.type
_entity_poly.pdbx_seq_one_letter_code
_entity_poly.pdbx_strand_id
1 'polypeptide(L)'
;MHTVRIPKVINFGENALGETEYPKNALVVTTVPPELSDKWLAKMGIQDYMLYDQVKPEPSIDDVNKVISQFKDKNPSVLIGLGGGSSMDVVKYAAPEMKKGKILIPTTFGTGAEMTTYCVLKFDGKKKLLREDRFLADMAVVDSYFLDGTPQQVINSSVCDACAQATEGYDSKLGNDLTRTLCKQAFDILYDAIMNDKPENYPYGSMLSGMGFGNCSTTLGHALSYVFSNEGVPHGYSLSSCTTVAHKHNNSIFYDRFKEAMNKLGFDKLELKADISDAADTVMTDRGHLDPNPIPISKDDVVKCLENIKAGNL
;
A
#
# COMPACT_ATOMS: atom_id res chain seq x y z
N MET A 1 -21.61 3.55 -2.54
CA MET A 1 -20.98 4.83 -2.11
C MET A 1 -20.61 5.61 -3.36
N HIS A 2 -20.99 6.88 -3.49
CA HIS A 2 -20.74 7.69 -4.71
C HIS A 2 -19.63 8.74 -4.55
N THR A 3 -18.82 8.63 -3.50
CA THR A 3 -17.71 9.55 -3.23
C THR A 3 -16.39 8.81 -3.39
N VAL A 4 -15.51 9.34 -4.23
CA VAL A 4 -14.13 8.88 -4.41
C VAL A 4 -13.20 9.99 -3.92
N ARG A 5 -12.29 9.64 -3.01
CA ARG A 5 -11.30 10.52 -2.40
C ARG A 5 -9.95 10.23 -3.02
N ILE A 6 -9.35 11.26 -3.60
CA ILE A 6 -8.03 11.23 -4.21
C ILE A 6 -7.28 12.53 -3.86
N PRO A 7 -5.94 12.53 -3.85
CA PRO A 7 -5.18 13.76 -3.65
C PRO A 7 -5.59 14.86 -4.64
N LYS A 8 -5.50 16.13 -4.21
CA LYS A 8 -5.90 17.27 -5.05
C LYS A 8 -4.99 17.45 -6.26
N VAL A 9 -3.70 17.15 -6.09
CA VAL A 9 -2.67 17.24 -7.12
C VAL A 9 -1.88 15.94 -7.14
N ILE A 10 -1.60 15.44 -8.33
CA ILE A 10 -0.84 14.20 -8.52
C ILE A 10 0.14 14.44 -9.66
N ASN A 11 1.43 14.51 -9.32
CA ASN A 11 2.51 14.58 -10.29
C ASN A 11 3.05 13.16 -10.46
N PHE A 12 3.02 12.62 -11.67
CA PHE A 12 3.49 11.26 -11.91
C PHE A 12 4.15 11.15 -13.27
N GLY A 13 5.05 10.18 -13.39
CA GLY A 13 5.79 9.91 -14.62
C GLY A 13 7.30 9.92 -14.39
N GLU A 14 8.03 9.68 -15.47
CA GLU A 14 9.49 9.76 -15.44
C GLU A 14 9.91 11.18 -15.05
N ASN A 15 10.82 11.28 -14.08
CA ASN A 15 11.37 12.56 -13.60
C ASN A 15 10.37 13.50 -12.90
N ALA A 16 9.16 13.03 -12.57
CA ALA A 16 8.18 13.80 -11.80
C ALA A 16 8.75 14.31 -10.45
N LEU A 17 9.69 13.57 -9.86
CA LEU A 17 10.39 13.97 -8.63
C LEU A 17 11.23 15.24 -8.83
N GLY A 18 11.90 15.39 -9.97
CA GLY A 18 12.76 16.55 -10.25
C GLY A 18 12.02 17.74 -10.86
N GLU A 19 10.85 17.50 -11.46
CA GLU A 19 10.02 18.53 -12.10
C GLU A 19 8.97 19.13 -11.17
N THR A 20 8.72 18.50 -10.01
CA THR A 20 7.78 19.01 -9.02
C THR A 20 8.36 20.24 -8.31
N GLU A 21 7.58 21.32 -8.27
CA GLU A 21 7.90 22.47 -7.42
C GLU A 21 7.58 22.17 -5.95
N TYR A 22 8.60 22.21 -5.09
CA TYR A 22 8.45 22.00 -3.66
C TYR A 22 8.39 23.32 -2.88
N PRO A 23 7.49 23.45 -1.89
CA PRO A 23 7.48 24.61 -1.00
C PRO A 23 8.78 24.74 -0.22
N LYS A 24 9.30 25.97 -0.11
CA LYS A 24 10.38 26.31 0.82
C LYS A 24 9.93 26.13 2.27
N ASN A 25 10.87 25.98 3.19
CA ASN A 25 10.67 25.69 4.60
C ASN A 25 9.81 24.41 4.84
N ALA A 26 9.96 23.41 3.99
CA ALA A 26 9.28 22.12 4.14
C ALA A 26 9.96 21.24 5.20
N LEU A 27 9.20 20.39 5.89
CA LEU A 27 9.74 19.31 6.71
C LEU A 27 9.67 17.99 5.94
N VAL A 28 10.81 17.45 5.55
CA VAL A 28 10.92 16.12 4.95
C VAL A 28 11.08 15.07 6.05
N VAL A 29 10.20 14.07 6.03
CA VAL A 29 10.18 12.94 6.97
C VAL A 29 10.46 11.67 6.19
N THR A 30 11.49 10.92 6.58
CA THR A 30 11.93 9.70 5.89
C THR A 30 12.43 8.63 6.86
N THR A 31 12.47 7.38 6.38
CA THR A 31 13.02 6.21 7.10
C THR A 31 14.46 5.87 6.69
N VAL A 32 15.01 6.54 5.67
CA VAL A 32 16.32 6.17 5.11
C VAL A 32 17.46 6.99 5.71
N PRO A 33 18.67 6.41 5.81
CA PRO A 33 19.82 7.12 6.35
C PRO A 33 20.23 8.31 5.47
N PRO A 34 20.98 9.29 6.04
CA PRO A 34 21.44 10.50 5.33
C PRO A 34 22.04 10.25 3.94
N GLU A 35 22.88 9.22 3.79
CA GLU A 35 23.54 8.93 2.51
C GLU A 35 22.56 8.64 1.36
N LEU A 36 21.39 8.07 1.67
CA LEU A 36 20.36 7.77 0.69
C LEU A 36 19.37 8.93 0.55
N SER A 37 18.97 9.56 1.65
CA SER A 37 18.07 10.70 1.62
C SER A 37 18.70 11.91 0.91
N ASP A 38 20.00 12.16 1.06
CA ASP A 38 20.71 13.23 0.35
C ASP A 38 20.62 13.07 -1.18
N LYS A 39 20.73 11.84 -1.69
CA LYS A 39 20.57 11.55 -3.12
C LYS A 39 19.15 11.84 -3.59
N TRP A 40 18.15 11.45 -2.80
CA TRP A 40 16.75 11.68 -3.12
C TRP A 40 16.40 13.17 -3.08
N LEU A 41 16.88 13.90 -2.07
CA LEU A 41 16.70 15.34 -1.92
C LEU A 41 17.40 16.12 -3.04
N ALA A 42 18.60 15.69 -3.46
CA ALA A 42 19.28 16.24 -4.61
C ALA A 42 18.49 16.01 -5.91
N LYS A 43 17.94 14.81 -6.12
CA LYS A 43 17.09 14.49 -7.27
C LYS A 43 15.79 15.32 -7.27
N MET A 44 15.21 15.57 -6.11
CA MET A 44 14.04 16.46 -5.93
C MET A 44 14.34 17.92 -6.28
N GLY A 45 15.61 18.36 -6.17
CA GLY A 45 15.97 19.77 -6.30
C GLY A 45 15.39 20.68 -5.20
N ILE A 46 14.85 20.09 -4.12
CA ILE A 46 14.23 20.84 -3.03
C ILE A 46 15.24 21.77 -2.33
N GLN A 47 14.79 22.99 -2.02
CA GLN A 47 15.60 24.02 -1.38
C GLN A 47 14.98 24.43 -0.05
N ASP A 48 15.82 24.88 0.90
CA ASP A 48 15.38 25.41 2.19
C ASP A 48 14.43 24.44 2.92
N TYR A 49 14.93 23.28 3.32
CA TYR A 49 14.15 22.24 3.98
C TYR A 49 14.72 21.85 5.33
N MET A 50 13.86 21.31 6.18
CA MET A 50 14.20 20.58 7.38
C MET A 50 14.09 19.08 7.11
N LEU A 51 14.90 18.28 7.79
CA LEU A 51 14.92 16.82 7.64
C LEU A 51 14.67 16.13 8.99
N TYR A 52 13.84 15.09 8.96
CA TYR A 52 13.71 14.09 9.99
C TYR A 52 13.82 12.69 9.37
N ASP A 53 14.92 12.00 9.66
CA ASP A 53 15.33 10.73 9.06
C ASP A 53 15.31 9.55 10.06
N GLN A 54 14.67 9.76 11.22
CA GLN A 54 14.69 8.79 12.33
C GLN A 54 13.42 7.93 12.39
N VAL A 55 12.57 7.96 11.36
CA VAL A 55 11.38 7.10 11.31
C VAL A 55 11.81 5.64 11.18
N LYS A 56 11.20 4.77 11.97
CA LYS A 56 11.43 3.32 11.92
C LYS A 56 10.33 2.63 11.12
N PRO A 57 10.60 1.46 10.51
CA PRO A 57 9.56 0.62 9.95
C PRO A 57 8.47 0.32 10.97
N GLU A 58 7.21 0.30 10.51
CA GLU A 58 6.02 0.13 11.35
C GLU A 58 5.93 1.14 12.52
N PRO A 59 5.79 2.44 12.18
CA PRO A 59 5.86 3.53 13.14
C PRO A 59 4.75 3.46 14.19
N SER A 60 5.07 3.99 15.36
CA SER A 60 4.13 4.14 16.48
C SER A 60 3.58 5.56 16.58
N ILE A 61 2.52 5.74 17.35
CA ILE A 61 2.04 7.08 17.71
C ILE A 61 3.11 7.92 18.43
N ASP A 62 4.04 7.28 19.14
CA ASP A 62 5.16 7.98 19.79
C ASP A 62 6.15 8.55 18.76
N ASP A 63 6.36 7.86 17.64
CA ASP A 63 7.21 8.37 16.55
C ASP A 63 6.59 9.61 15.89
N VAL A 64 5.27 9.62 15.75
CA VAL A 64 4.51 10.81 15.33
C VAL A 64 4.69 11.96 16.34
N ASN A 65 4.53 11.68 17.63
CA ASN A 65 4.65 12.68 18.69
C ASN A 65 6.07 13.29 18.77
N LYS A 66 7.12 12.50 18.45
CA LYS A 66 8.49 13.02 18.34
C LYS A 66 8.63 14.02 17.21
N VAL A 67 8.10 13.71 16.02
CA VAL A 67 8.10 14.64 14.89
C VAL A 67 7.36 15.94 15.24
N ILE A 68 6.16 15.82 15.80
CA ILE A 68 5.38 17.00 16.19
C ILE A 68 6.14 17.85 17.22
N SER A 69 6.64 17.24 18.30
CA SER A 69 7.32 17.98 19.38
C SER A 69 8.59 18.67 18.91
N GLN A 70 9.34 18.10 17.97
CA GLN A 70 10.59 18.66 17.46
C GLN A 70 10.39 19.79 16.45
N PHE A 71 9.29 19.79 15.69
CA PHE A 71 9.13 20.69 14.53
C PHE A 71 7.93 21.62 14.58
N LYS A 72 6.99 21.46 15.53
CA LYS A 72 5.81 22.34 15.64
C LYS A 72 6.19 23.81 15.77
N ASP A 73 7.15 24.14 16.63
CA ASP A 73 7.58 25.53 16.85
C ASP A 73 8.49 26.08 15.74
N LYS A 74 9.05 25.20 14.89
CA LYS A 74 9.78 25.60 13.68
C LYS A 74 8.85 26.00 12.53
N ASN A 75 7.55 25.74 12.68
CA ASN A 75 6.49 26.17 11.78
C ASN A 75 6.75 25.85 10.29
N PRO A 76 7.00 24.58 9.91
CA PRO A 76 7.18 24.21 8.50
C PRO A 76 6.00 24.65 7.64
N SER A 77 6.25 24.96 6.38
CA SER A 77 5.19 25.31 5.42
C SER A 77 4.30 24.10 5.09
N VAL A 78 4.94 22.94 4.95
CA VAL A 78 4.33 21.66 4.56
C VAL A 78 5.14 20.51 5.17
N LEU A 79 4.52 19.34 5.35
CA LEU A 79 5.25 18.10 5.64
C LEU A 79 5.32 17.24 4.38
N ILE A 80 6.48 16.63 4.13
CA ILE A 80 6.72 15.74 3.01
C ILE A 80 7.06 14.36 3.55
N GLY A 81 6.23 13.36 3.24
CA GLY A 81 6.52 11.96 3.55
C GLY A 81 7.26 11.33 2.37
N LEU A 82 8.57 11.12 2.51
CA LEU A 82 9.43 10.55 1.47
C LEU A 82 9.89 9.15 1.89
N GLY A 83 9.33 8.12 1.28
CA GLY A 83 9.68 6.73 1.61
C GLY A 83 8.54 5.75 1.34
N GLY A 84 8.59 4.58 1.98
CA GLY A 84 7.48 3.64 2.00
C GLY A 84 6.33 4.11 2.91
N GLY A 85 5.36 3.22 3.14
CA GLY A 85 4.18 3.48 3.98
C GLY A 85 4.50 4.07 5.36
N SER A 86 5.60 3.64 5.99
CA SER A 86 6.04 4.13 7.31
C SER A 86 6.25 5.65 7.36
N SER A 87 7.04 6.22 6.44
CA SER A 87 7.30 7.68 6.40
C SER A 87 6.02 8.45 6.08
N MET A 88 5.24 7.92 5.14
CA MET A 88 3.99 8.55 4.71
C MET A 88 2.95 8.57 5.83
N ASP A 89 2.78 7.47 6.58
CA ASP A 89 1.80 7.38 7.67
C ASP A 89 2.15 8.31 8.84
N VAL A 90 3.45 8.49 9.14
CA VAL A 90 3.89 9.51 10.10
C VAL A 90 3.45 10.91 9.66
N VAL A 91 3.66 11.26 8.39
CA VAL A 91 3.27 12.58 7.85
C VAL A 91 1.77 12.75 7.75
N LYS A 92 1.04 11.70 7.35
CA LYS A 92 -0.43 11.69 7.30
C LYS A 92 -1.02 12.06 8.65
N TYR A 93 -0.46 11.55 9.74
CA TYR A 93 -0.92 11.87 11.08
C TYR A 93 -0.40 13.22 11.58
N ALA A 94 0.90 13.50 11.44
CA ALA A 94 1.52 14.69 12.00
C ALA A 94 1.04 16.00 11.35
N ALA A 95 0.84 16.02 10.03
CA ALA A 95 0.54 17.26 9.33
C ALA A 95 -0.82 17.89 9.75
N PRO A 96 -1.93 17.14 9.85
CA PRO A 96 -3.18 17.67 10.39
C PRO A 96 -3.06 18.20 11.82
N GLU A 97 -2.33 17.51 12.71
CA GLU A 97 -2.10 17.96 14.10
C GLU A 97 -1.31 19.28 14.16
N MET A 98 -0.40 19.47 13.21
CA MET A 98 0.37 20.70 13.05
C MET A 98 -0.36 21.76 12.20
N LYS A 99 -1.59 21.46 11.73
CA LYS A 99 -2.39 22.31 10.81
C LYS A 99 -1.63 22.68 9.53
N LYS A 100 -0.93 21.70 8.95
CA LYS A 100 -0.13 21.82 7.72
C LYS A 100 -0.68 20.95 6.60
N GLY A 101 -0.38 21.36 5.37
CA GLY A 101 -0.56 20.50 4.21
C GLY A 101 0.45 19.36 4.20
N LYS A 102 0.22 18.36 3.34
CA LYS A 102 1.12 17.22 3.18
C LYS A 102 1.32 16.79 1.74
N ILE A 103 2.59 16.50 1.42
CA ILE A 103 3.03 15.93 0.15
C ILE A 103 3.52 14.50 0.42
N LEU A 104 3.03 13.50 -0.31
CA LEU A 104 3.44 12.11 -0.14
C LEU A 104 4.19 11.63 -1.39
N ILE A 105 5.36 11.03 -1.18
CA ILE A 105 6.28 10.58 -2.23
C ILE A 105 6.63 9.11 -1.95
N PRO A 106 5.93 8.14 -2.57
CA PRO A 106 6.21 6.73 -2.36
C PRO A 106 7.53 6.33 -3.01
N THR A 107 8.31 5.51 -2.29
CA THR A 107 9.53 4.87 -2.83
C THR A 107 9.37 3.37 -3.03
N THR A 108 8.18 2.84 -2.74
CA THR A 108 7.77 1.46 -2.98
C THR A 108 6.39 1.48 -3.60
N PHE A 109 6.17 0.68 -4.65
CA PHE A 109 4.97 0.74 -5.48
C PHE A 109 4.11 -0.51 -5.25
N GLY A 110 3.45 -0.53 -4.08
CA GLY A 110 2.55 -1.61 -3.69
C GLY A 110 1.33 -1.12 -2.93
N THR A 111 1.56 -0.42 -1.81
CA THR A 111 0.49 -0.04 -0.87
C THR A 111 -0.46 1.05 -1.38
N GLY A 112 -0.07 1.81 -2.40
CA GLY A 112 -0.78 3.00 -2.88
C GLY A 112 -1.05 4.04 -1.78
N ALA A 113 -0.28 4.03 -0.69
CA ALA A 113 -0.57 4.79 0.53
C ALA A 113 -0.66 6.30 0.26
N GLU A 114 0.09 6.82 -0.70
CA GLU A 114 0.04 8.21 -1.14
C GLU A 114 -1.36 8.63 -1.67
N MET A 115 -2.20 7.67 -2.08
CA MET A 115 -3.52 7.90 -2.65
C MET A 115 -4.68 7.67 -1.66
N THR A 116 -4.41 7.17 -0.44
CA THR A 116 -5.46 6.70 0.47
C THR A 116 -5.70 7.60 1.69
N THR A 117 -6.88 7.47 2.29
CA THR A 117 -7.22 8.01 3.62
C THR A 117 -6.81 7.09 4.77
N TYR A 118 -6.07 6.03 4.47
CA TYR A 118 -5.59 5.07 5.46
C TYR A 118 -4.31 5.57 6.12
N CYS A 119 -4.16 5.33 7.41
CA CYS A 119 -2.93 5.57 8.15
C CYS A 119 -2.71 4.42 9.12
N VAL A 120 -1.57 3.75 9.03
CA VAL A 120 -1.26 2.57 9.85
C VAL A 120 -0.20 2.91 10.88
N LEU A 121 -0.60 2.87 12.16
CA LEU A 121 0.27 3.17 13.29
C LEU A 121 0.14 2.13 14.41
N LYS A 122 1.20 1.95 15.18
CA LYS A 122 1.16 1.19 16.44
C LYS A 122 0.66 2.05 17.60
N PHE A 123 -0.33 1.53 18.31
CA PHE A 123 -0.83 2.06 19.59
C PHE A 123 -0.67 0.94 20.63
N ASP A 124 0.05 1.22 21.72
CA ASP A 124 0.34 0.23 22.77
C ASP A 124 0.95 -1.07 22.20
N GLY A 125 1.86 -0.93 21.24
CA GLY A 125 2.51 -2.05 20.54
C GLY A 125 1.64 -2.77 19.50
N LYS A 126 0.36 -2.42 19.36
CA LYS A 126 -0.57 -3.06 18.41
C LYS A 126 -0.79 -2.20 17.19
N LYS A 127 -0.62 -2.78 16.00
CA LYS A 127 -0.88 -2.13 14.71
C LYS A 127 -2.38 -1.85 14.57
N LYS A 128 -2.73 -0.60 14.23
CA LYS A 128 -4.11 -0.18 13.95
C LYS A 128 -4.16 0.54 12.61
N LEU A 129 -5.16 0.19 11.81
CA LEU A 129 -5.55 0.93 10.62
C LEU A 129 -6.52 2.03 11.04
N LEU A 130 -6.14 3.28 10.80
CA LEU A 130 -7.01 4.44 10.94
C LEU A 130 -7.49 4.86 9.55
N ARG A 131 -8.74 5.33 9.46
CA ARG A 131 -9.34 5.82 8.22
C ARG A 131 -10.00 7.16 8.47
N GLU A 132 -9.38 8.24 8.00
CA GLU A 132 -9.91 9.59 8.17
C GLU A 132 -9.60 10.46 6.94
N ASP A 133 -10.55 11.29 6.53
CA ASP A 133 -10.39 12.18 5.35
C ASP A 133 -9.19 13.12 5.48
N ARG A 134 -8.84 13.50 6.72
CA ARG A 134 -7.68 14.34 7.03
C ARG A 134 -6.33 13.69 6.66
N PHE A 135 -6.29 12.37 6.45
CA PHE A 135 -5.07 11.66 6.07
C PHE A 135 -4.79 11.70 4.56
N LEU A 136 -5.75 12.11 3.73
CA LEU A 136 -5.56 12.20 2.28
C LEU A 136 -4.53 13.29 1.92
N ALA A 137 -3.59 12.97 1.03
CA ALA A 137 -2.54 13.92 0.64
C ALA A 137 -3.12 15.19 -0.04
N ASP A 138 -2.45 16.32 0.15
CA ASP A 138 -2.73 17.51 -0.67
C ASP A 138 -2.06 17.38 -2.04
N MET A 139 -0.88 16.77 -2.09
CA MET A 139 -0.17 16.42 -3.31
C MET A 139 0.48 15.03 -3.17
N ALA A 140 0.46 14.23 -4.24
CA ALA A 140 1.28 13.03 -4.35
C ALA A 140 2.27 13.16 -5.52
N VAL A 141 3.49 12.64 -5.36
CA VAL A 141 4.53 12.64 -6.40
C VAL A 141 5.02 11.22 -6.63
N VAL A 142 4.76 10.65 -7.80
CA VAL A 142 5.04 9.25 -8.13
C VAL A 142 6.05 9.17 -9.27
N ASP A 143 7.26 8.70 -8.98
CA ASP A 143 8.36 8.64 -9.96
C ASP A 143 9.01 7.24 -9.94
N SER A 144 9.22 6.66 -11.12
CA SER A 144 9.88 5.36 -11.29
C SER A 144 11.35 5.36 -10.87
N TYR A 145 11.95 6.54 -10.64
CA TYR A 145 13.29 6.71 -10.09
C TYR A 145 13.58 5.81 -8.88
N PHE A 146 12.62 5.59 -7.99
CA PHE A 146 12.82 4.77 -6.79
C PHE A 146 12.82 3.25 -7.03
N LEU A 147 12.56 2.79 -8.25
CA LEU A 147 12.76 1.38 -8.60
C LEU A 147 14.25 1.03 -8.65
N ASP A 148 15.10 1.97 -9.08
CA ASP A 148 16.54 1.73 -9.20
C ASP A 148 17.16 1.50 -7.81
N GLY A 149 17.97 0.45 -7.70
CA GLY A 149 18.56 0.01 -6.43
C GLY A 149 17.60 -0.67 -5.44
N THR A 150 16.31 -0.80 -5.74
CA THR A 150 15.37 -1.56 -4.89
C THR A 150 15.57 -3.07 -5.10
N PRO A 151 15.72 -3.88 -4.04
CA PRO A 151 15.87 -5.33 -4.18
C PRO A 151 14.69 -5.96 -4.93
N GLN A 152 14.97 -6.87 -5.88
CA GLN A 152 13.94 -7.48 -6.72
C GLN A 152 12.81 -8.16 -5.92
N GLN A 153 13.14 -8.78 -4.79
CA GLN A 153 12.15 -9.39 -3.91
C GLN A 153 11.16 -8.35 -3.33
N VAL A 154 11.63 -7.14 -3.02
CA VAL A 154 10.78 -6.02 -2.55
C VAL A 154 9.91 -5.51 -3.70
N ILE A 155 10.46 -5.41 -4.91
CA ILE A 155 9.69 -5.05 -6.12
C ILE A 155 8.58 -6.06 -6.37
N ASN A 156 8.91 -7.36 -6.42
CA ASN A 156 7.95 -8.44 -6.66
C ASN A 156 6.85 -8.46 -5.59
N SER A 157 7.23 -8.36 -4.31
CA SER A 157 6.24 -8.28 -3.24
C SER A 157 5.35 -7.05 -3.39
N SER A 158 5.91 -5.89 -3.76
CA SER A 158 5.15 -4.64 -3.87
C SER A 158 4.16 -4.69 -5.05
N VAL A 159 4.59 -5.14 -6.23
CA VAL A 159 3.71 -5.24 -7.40
C VAL A 159 2.61 -6.30 -7.19
N CYS A 160 2.90 -7.37 -6.45
CA CYS A 160 1.89 -8.36 -6.06
C CYS A 160 0.80 -7.74 -5.17
N ASP A 161 1.18 -6.94 -4.18
CA ASP A 161 0.24 -6.21 -3.32
C ASP A 161 -0.64 -5.26 -4.16
N ALA A 162 -0.04 -4.47 -5.06
CA ALA A 162 -0.79 -3.59 -5.96
C ALA A 162 -1.78 -4.36 -6.85
N CYS A 163 -1.40 -5.51 -7.40
CA CYS A 163 -2.28 -6.38 -8.19
C CYS A 163 -3.45 -6.92 -7.35
N ALA A 164 -3.16 -7.36 -6.12
CA ALA A 164 -4.18 -7.91 -5.23
C ALA A 164 -5.18 -6.82 -4.84
N GLN A 165 -4.71 -5.64 -4.44
CA GLN A 165 -5.54 -4.48 -4.15
C GLN A 165 -6.39 -4.05 -5.33
N ALA A 166 -5.82 -4.04 -6.54
CA ALA A 166 -6.54 -3.66 -7.75
C ALA A 166 -7.68 -4.64 -8.04
N THR A 167 -7.39 -5.94 -8.05
CA THR A 167 -8.37 -6.97 -8.40
C THR A 167 -9.42 -7.16 -7.30
N GLU A 168 -9.04 -7.18 -6.03
CA GLU A 168 -9.99 -7.26 -4.91
C GLU A 168 -10.81 -5.97 -4.77
N GLY A 169 -10.21 -4.79 -5.01
CA GLY A 169 -10.93 -3.53 -5.03
C GLY A 169 -11.98 -3.46 -6.14
N TYR A 170 -11.72 -4.09 -7.29
CA TYR A 170 -12.73 -4.28 -8.32
C TYR A 170 -13.88 -5.16 -7.81
N ASP A 171 -13.59 -6.30 -7.19
CA ASP A 171 -14.62 -7.25 -6.74
C ASP A 171 -15.41 -6.80 -5.50
N SER A 172 -14.87 -5.85 -4.73
CA SER A 172 -15.52 -5.33 -3.52
C SER A 172 -16.94 -4.80 -3.76
N LYS A 173 -17.86 -5.16 -2.86
CA LYS A 173 -19.23 -4.65 -2.78
C LYS A 173 -19.32 -3.16 -2.45
N LEU A 174 -18.27 -2.59 -1.87
CA LEU A 174 -18.23 -1.15 -1.58
C LEU A 174 -17.87 -0.32 -2.82
N GLY A 175 -17.42 -0.97 -3.89
CA GLY A 175 -17.04 -0.32 -5.14
C GLY A 175 -18.19 0.32 -5.91
N ASN A 176 -17.85 1.30 -6.74
CA ASN A 176 -18.72 1.93 -7.73
C ASN A 176 -18.04 1.90 -9.11
N ASP A 177 -18.70 2.38 -10.16
CA ASP A 177 -18.16 2.30 -11.52
C ASP A 177 -16.81 3.00 -11.68
N LEU A 178 -16.59 4.11 -10.97
CA LEU A 178 -15.31 4.82 -10.99
C LEU A 178 -14.20 4.01 -10.31
N THR A 179 -14.44 3.46 -9.11
CA THR A 179 -13.43 2.63 -8.43
C THR A 179 -13.15 1.35 -9.22
N ARG A 180 -14.18 0.71 -9.81
CA ARG A 180 -14.01 -0.46 -10.69
C ARG A 180 -13.19 -0.11 -11.93
N THR A 181 -13.42 1.05 -12.53
CA THR A 181 -12.64 1.52 -13.68
C THR A 181 -11.17 1.69 -13.32
N LEU A 182 -10.87 2.37 -12.21
CA LEU A 182 -9.51 2.58 -11.71
C LEU A 182 -8.81 1.26 -11.39
N CYS A 183 -9.47 0.39 -10.64
CA CYS A 183 -8.98 -0.94 -10.25
C CYS A 183 -8.70 -1.83 -11.47
N LYS A 184 -9.63 -1.89 -12.44
CA LYS A 184 -9.43 -2.69 -13.65
C LYS A 184 -8.25 -2.15 -14.47
N GLN A 185 -8.19 -0.83 -14.67
CA GLN A 185 -7.10 -0.21 -15.41
C GLN A 185 -5.75 -0.43 -14.72
N ALA A 186 -5.70 -0.32 -13.39
CA ALA A 186 -4.52 -0.60 -12.59
C ALA A 186 -4.02 -2.03 -12.84
N PHE A 187 -4.89 -3.03 -12.71
CA PHE A 187 -4.50 -4.43 -12.96
C PHE A 187 -4.10 -4.68 -14.42
N ASP A 188 -4.76 -4.07 -15.39
CA ASP A 188 -4.38 -4.22 -16.81
C ASP A 188 -2.95 -3.71 -17.07
N ILE A 189 -2.58 -2.55 -16.48
CA ILE A 189 -1.22 -2.01 -16.57
C ILE A 189 -0.21 -2.90 -15.84
N LEU A 190 -0.51 -3.29 -14.59
CA LEU A 190 0.39 -4.11 -13.77
C LEU A 190 0.62 -5.47 -14.41
N TYR A 191 -0.44 -6.09 -14.95
CA TYR A 191 -0.37 -7.33 -15.68
C TYR A 191 0.53 -7.22 -16.93
N ASP A 192 0.31 -6.20 -17.79
CA ASP A 192 1.18 -5.98 -18.95
C ASP A 192 2.64 -5.77 -18.53
N ALA A 193 2.85 -5.00 -17.47
CA ALA A 193 4.17 -4.71 -16.94
C ALA A 193 4.90 -5.97 -16.45
N ILE A 194 4.20 -6.85 -15.73
CA ILE A 194 4.76 -8.13 -15.25
C ILE A 194 5.05 -9.07 -16.41
N MET A 195 4.12 -9.21 -17.36
CA MET A 195 4.24 -10.19 -18.44
C MET A 195 5.28 -9.80 -19.48
N ASN A 196 5.50 -8.49 -19.68
CA ASN A 196 6.45 -7.97 -20.67
C ASN A 196 7.72 -7.37 -20.04
N ASP A 197 7.97 -7.64 -18.74
CA ASP A 197 9.18 -7.21 -18.03
C ASP A 197 9.42 -5.68 -18.12
N LYS A 198 8.36 -4.87 -17.90
CA LYS A 198 8.34 -3.40 -17.91
C LYS A 198 8.11 -2.78 -16.51
N PRO A 199 9.05 -2.96 -15.56
CA PRO A 199 8.86 -2.54 -14.17
C PRO A 199 8.65 -1.02 -14.00
N GLU A 200 9.07 -0.19 -14.96
CA GLU A 200 8.85 1.26 -14.98
C GLU A 200 7.36 1.65 -14.93
N ASN A 201 6.44 0.73 -15.26
CA ASN A 201 5.00 0.94 -15.19
C ASN A 201 4.38 0.54 -13.83
N TYR A 202 5.12 -0.14 -12.95
CA TYR A 202 4.63 -0.51 -11.61
C TYR A 202 4.20 0.70 -10.75
N PRO A 203 4.92 1.84 -10.73
CA PRO A 203 4.50 3.04 -10.02
C PRO A 203 3.12 3.54 -10.46
N TYR A 204 2.90 3.60 -11.77
CA TYR A 204 1.63 4.08 -12.34
C TYR A 204 0.48 3.12 -12.03
N GLY A 205 0.71 1.81 -12.16
CA GLY A 205 -0.28 0.80 -11.79
C GLY A 205 -0.61 0.79 -10.30
N SER A 206 0.39 0.91 -9.43
CA SER A 206 0.22 1.00 -7.97
C SER A 206 -0.57 2.25 -7.58
N MET A 207 -0.28 3.40 -8.20
CA MET A 207 -1.02 4.64 -7.98
C MET A 207 -2.51 4.46 -8.31
N LEU A 208 -2.85 3.93 -9.49
CA LEU A 208 -4.23 3.72 -9.89
C LEU A 208 -4.94 2.71 -8.98
N SER A 209 -4.22 1.67 -8.54
CA SER A 209 -4.71 0.72 -7.54
C SER A 209 -5.11 1.46 -6.26
N GLY A 210 -4.20 2.29 -5.72
CA GLY A 210 -4.43 3.13 -4.53
C GLY A 210 -5.66 4.03 -4.63
N MET A 211 -5.87 4.68 -5.78
CA MET A 211 -7.06 5.49 -6.04
C MET A 211 -8.36 4.67 -6.01
N GLY A 212 -8.31 3.44 -6.54
CA GLY A 212 -9.43 2.51 -6.57
C GLY A 212 -9.72 1.92 -5.18
N PHE A 213 -8.85 1.02 -4.71
CA PHE A 213 -9.06 0.24 -3.49
C PHE A 213 -9.16 1.13 -2.24
N GLY A 214 -8.46 2.27 -2.20
CA GLY A 214 -8.54 3.25 -1.11
C GLY A 214 -9.96 3.76 -0.85
N ASN A 215 -10.86 3.58 -1.81
CA ASN A 215 -12.26 3.99 -1.73
C ASN A 215 -13.25 2.82 -1.57
N CYS A 216 -12.85 1.59 -1.84
CA CYS A 216 -13.72 0.41 -1.78
C CYS A 216 -13.22 -0.74 -0.91
N SER A 217 -12.09 -0.60 -0.20
CA SER A 217 -11.47 -1.72 0.55
C SER A 217 -11.06 -2.88 -0.37
N THR A 218 -10.50 -3.92 0.21
CA THR A 218 -10.21 -5.20 -0.44
C THR A 218 -11.10 -6.31 0.15
N THR A 219 -10.78 -7.59 -0.09
CA THR A 219 -11.71 -8.71 0.12
C THR A 219 -11.03 -9.90 0.82
N LEU A 220 -11.55 -11.11 0.64
CA LEU A 220 -11.08 -12.34 1.29
C LEU A 220 -9.56 -12.57 1.13
N GLY A 221 -8.95 -12.20 0.00
CA GLY A 221 -7.51 -12.41 -0.23
C GLY A 221 -6.65 -11.68 0.80
N HIS A 222 -6.95 -10.41 1.07
CA HIS A 222 -6.29 -9.64 2.12
C HIS A 222 -6.56 -10.21 3.51
N ALA A 223 -7.79 -10.63 3.81
CA ALA A 223 -8.13 -11.23 5.11
C ALA A 223 -7.30 -12.49 5.39
N LEU A 224 -7.17 -13.39 4.39
CA LEU A 224 -6.36 -14.60 4.48
C LEU A 224 -4.86 -14.31 4.65
N SER A 225 -4.36 -13.23 4.06
CA SER A 225 -2.93 -12.90 4.10
C SER A 225 -2.40 -12.60 5.51
N TYR A 226 -3.26 -12.20 6.44
CA TYR A 226 -2.85 -11.80 7.78
C TYR A 226 -2.24 -12.95 8.59
N VAL A 227 -2.74 -14.17 8.46
CA VAL A 227 -2.20 -15.31 9.22
C VAL A 227 -0.78 -15.65 8.80
N PHE A 228 -0.45 -15.53 7.51
CA PHE A 228 0.91 -15.70 6.99
C PHE A 228 1.82 -14.51 7.36
N SER A 229 1.28 -13.29 7.28
CA SER A 229 2.01 -12.07 7.65
C SER A 229 2.40 -12.07 9.14
N ASN A 230 1.53 -12.58 10.01
CA ASN A 230 1.80 -12.75 11.44
C ASN A 230 2.92 -13.77 11.73
N GLU A 231 3.18 -14.70 10.79
CA GLU A 231 4.28 -15.66 10.86
C GLU A 231 5.59 -15.13 10.23
N GLY A 232 5.58 -13.87 9.77
CA GLY A 232 6.75 -13.18 9.21
C GLY A 232 6.90 -13.31 7.70
N VAL A 233 5.91 -13.88 6.99
CA VAL A 233 5.91 -13.86 5.52
C VAL A 233 5.66 -12.42 5.05
N PRO A 234 6.45 -11.89 4.09
CA PRO A 234 6.18 -10.58 3.51
C PRO A 234 4.73 -10.46 3.01
N HIS A 235 4.09 -9.31 3.25
CA HIS A 235 2.67 -9.13 3.00
C HIS A 235 2.27 -9.40 1.55
N GLY A 236 2.96 -8.77 0.60
CA GLY A 236 2.71 -9.00 -0.83
C GLY A 236 2.96 -10.45 -1.26
N TYR A 237 4.01 -11.10 -0.74
CA TYR A 237 4.22 -12.53 -0.99
C TYR A 237 3.03 -13.35 -0.46
N SER A 238 2.51 -13.07 0.74
CA SER A 238 1.32 -13.75 1.26
C SER A 238 0.11 -13.61 0.33
N LEU A 239 -0.08 -12.44 -0.28
CA LEU A 239 -1.18 -12.16 -1.21
C LEU A 239 -1.11 -12.99 -2.51
N SER A 240 0.07 -13.43 -2.93
CA SER A 240 0.23 -14.23 -4.17
C SER A 240 -0.69 -15.46 -4.18
N SER A 241 -0.66 -16.27 -3.13
CA SER A 241 -1.50 -17.46 -2.99
C SER A 241 -2.87 -17.14 -2.41
N CYS A 242 -2.94 -16.22 -1.42
CA CYS A 242 -4.19 -15.88 -0.75
C CYS A 242 -5.21 -15.28 -1.72
N THR A 243 -4.81 -14.29 -2.51
CA THR A 243 -5.69 -13.64 -3.48
C THR A 243 -6.01 -14.56 -4.65
N THR A 244 -5.08 -15.43 -5.09
CA THR A 244 -5.39 -16.45 -6.12
C THR A 244 -6.51 -17.39 -5.66
N VAL A 245 -6.43 -17.92 -4.44
CA VAL A 245 -7.47 -18.81 -3.89
C VAL A 245 -8.78 -18.05 -3.62
N ALA A 246 -8.71 -16.81 -3.13
CA ALA A 246 -9.88 -15.97 -2.94
C ALA A 246 -10.61 -15.68 -4.27
N HIS A 247 -9.86 -15.38 -5.34
CA HIS A 247 -10.43 -15.17 -6.68
C HIS A 247 -11.15 -16.40 -7.22
N LYS A 248 -10.57 -17.58 -7.01
CA LYS A 248 -11.21 -18.85 -7.35
C LYS A 248 -12.52 -19.04 -6.59
N HIS A 249 -12.50 -18.80 -5.27
CA HIS A 249 -13.68 -18.92 -4.42
C HIS A 249 -14.79 -17.92 -4.83
N ASN A 250 -14.40 -16.68 -5.12
CA ASN A 250 -15.30 -15.59 -5.49
C ASN A 250 -15.79 -15.65 -6.95
N ASN A 251 -15.26 -16.58 -7.77
CA ASN A 251 -15.45 -16.61 -9.23
C ASN A 251 -15.06 -15.27 -9.90
N SER A 252 -13.94 -14.68 -9.45
CA SER A 252 -13.43 -13.43 -9.98
C SER A 252 -13.03 -13.58 -11.45
N ILE A 253 -13.32 -12.55 -12.25
CA ILE A 253 -12.89 -12.46 -13.65
C ILE A 253 -11.35 -12.38 -13.79
N PHE A 254 -10.64 -12.08 -12.69
CA PHE A 254 -9.19 -11.91 -12.69
C PHE A 254 -8.44 -13.19 -12.33
N TYR A 255 -9.11 -14.28 -11.94
CA TYR A 255 -8.46 -15.49 -11.43
C TYR A 255 -7.29 -15.97 -12.30
N ASP A 256 -7.55 -16.22 -13.60
CA ASP A 256 -6.54 -16.79 -14.50
C ASP A 256 -5.35 -15.85 -14.71
N ARG A 257 -5.63 -14.57 -15.01
CA ARG A 257 -4.59 -13.55 -15.23
C ARG A 257 -3.80 -13.24 -13.98
N PHE A 258 -4.44 -13.21 -12.82
CA PHE A 258 -3.76 -12.99 -11.55
C PHE A 258 -2.80 -14.15 -11.26
N LYS A 259 -3.27 -15.39 -11.39
CA LYS A 259 -2.45 -16.59 -11.22
C LYS A 259 -1.27 -16.63 -12.19
N GLU A 260 -1.49 -16.29 -13.46
CA GLU A 260 -0.42 -16.20 -14.46
C GLU A 260 0.65 -15.18 -14.08
N ALA A 261 0.25 -13.97 -13.66
CA ALA A 261 1.18 -12.95 -13.20
C ALA A 261 1.97 -13.40 -11.96
N MET A 262 1.32 -14.06 -10.99
CA MET A 262 2.00 -14.58 -9.80
C MET A 262 3.02 -15.67 -10.14
N ASN A 263 2.71 -16.55 -11.10
CA ASN A 263 3.65 -17.55 -11.60
C ASN A 263 4.87 -16.91 -12.28
N LYS A 264 4.67 -15.84 -13.07
CA LYS A 264 5.76 -15.09 -13.70
C LYS A 264 6.66 -14.40 -12.66
N LEU A 265 6.10 -13.91 -11.55
CA LEU A 265 6.86 -13.32 -10.44
C LEU A 265 7.63 -14.35 -9.60
N GLY A 266 7.30 -15.64 -9.70
CA GLY A 266 8.08 -16.75 -9.14
C GLY A 266 8.04 -16.85 -7.62
N PHE A 267 6.87 -16.65 -7.00
CA PHE A 267 6.71 -16.84 -5.56
C PHE A 267 6.77 -18.32 -5.16
N ASP A 268 7.45 -18.60 -4.05
CA ASP A 268 7.48 -19.93 -3.46
C ASP A 268 6.10 -20.32 -2.90
N LYS A 269 5.94 -21.60 -2.55
CA LYS A 269 4.73 -22.09 -1.89
C LYS A 269 4.66 -21.53 -0.46
N LEU A 270 3.49 -21.00 -0.07
CA LEU A 270 3.25 -20.60 1.31
C LEU A 270 3.14 -21.81 2.25
N GLU A 271 3.76 -21.69 3.41
CA GLU A 271 3.61 -22.61 4.53
C GLU A 271 2.89 -21.92 5.67
N LEU A 272 1.82 -22.54 6.18
CA LEU A 272 1.10 -22.09 7.37
C LEU A 272 1.52 -22.96 8.55
N LYS A 273 2.13 -22.36 9.58
CA LYS A 273 2.56 -23.06 10.80
C LYS A 273 1.42 -23.18 11.80
N ALA A 274 0.55 -22.18 11.89
CA ALA A 274 -0.63 -22.20 12.74
C ALA A 274 -1.59 -23.35 12.37
N ASP A 275 -2.36 -23.81 13.36
CA ASP A 275 -3.48 -24.70 13.10
C ASP A 275 -4.52 -24.01 12.21
N ILE A 276 -5.12 -24.75 11.28
CA ILE A 276 -6.05 -24.18 10.29
C ILE A 276 -7.29 -23.61 10.97
N SER A 277 -7.79 -24.24 12.05
CA SER A 277 -8.95 -23.73 12.78
C SER A 277 -8.65 -22.41 13.47
N ASP A 278 -7.49 -22.31 14.15
CA ASP A 278 -7.06 -21.10 14.86
C ASP A 278 -6.75 -19.95 13.88
N ALA A 279 -6.12 -20.28 12.76
CA ALA A 279 -5.89 -19.35 11.67
C ALA A 279 -7.22 -18.86 11.08
N ALA A 280 -8.19 -19.75 10.87
CA ALA A 280 -9.52 -19.37 10.39
C ALA A 280 -10.23 -18.45 11.39
N ASP A 281 -10.16 -18.73 12.70
CA ASP A 281 -10.72 -17.84 13.72
C ASP A 281 -10.09 -16.45 13.67
N THR A 282 -8.77 -16.38 13.47
CA THR A 282 -8.05 -15.11 13.30
C THR A 282 -8.57 -14.33 12.08
N VAL A 283 -8.68 -14.98 10.92
CA VAL A 283 -9.20 -14.36 9.68
C VAL A 283 -10.64 -13.88 9.87
N MET A 284 -11.48 -14.65 10.57
CA MET A 284 -12.88 -14.29 10.80
C MET A 284 -13.07 -13.03 11.66
N THR A 285 -12.03 -12.57 12.37
CA THR A 285 -12.07 -11.29 13.08
C THR A 285 -11.97 -10.06 12.14
N ASP A 286 -11.52 -10.26 10.90
CA ASP A 286 -11.26 -9.19 9.95
C ASP A 286 -12.51 -8.78 9.14
N ARG A 287 -13.44 -8.13 9.83
CA ARG A 287 -14.67 -7.63 9.19
C ARG A 287 -14.40 -6.56 8.13
N GLY A 288 -13.27 -5.86 8.20
CA GLY A 288 -12.90 -4.80 7.25
C GLY A 288 -12.71 -5.30 5.82
N HIS A 289 -12.30 -6.56 5.66
CA HIS A 289 -12.11 -7.22 4.37
C HIS A 289 -13.17 -8.30 4.07
N LEU A 290 -13.75 -8.93 5.10
CA LEU A 290 -14.80 -9.94 4.90
C LEU A 290 -16.16 -9.33 4.58
N ASP A 291 -16.54 -8.18 5.17
CA ASP A 291 -17.82 -7.52 4.88
C ASP A 291 -17.92 -7.02 3.43
N PRO A 292 -16.85 -6.45 2.83
CA PRO A 292 -16.86 -6.03 1.44
C PRO A 292 -16.81 -7.15 0.40
N ASN A 293 -16.53 -8.41 0.79
CA ASN A 293 -16.34 -9.52 -0.15
C ASN A 293 -17.58 -9.72 -1.04
N PRO A 294 -17.45 -10.00 -2.37
CA PRO A 294 -18.58 -10.14 -3.31
C PRO A 294 -19.60 -11.22 -2.92
N ILE A 295 -19.17 -12.26 -2.20
CA ILE A 295 -20.06 -13.27 -1.61
C ILE A 295 -19.86 -13.34 -0.09
N PRO A 296 -20.89 -13.64 0.73
CA PRO A 296 -20.71 -13.81 2.16
C PRO A 296 -19.71 -14.93 2.47
N ILE A 297 -18.83 -14.71 3.45
CA ILE A 297 -17.78 -15.68 3.85
C ILE A 297 -18.12 -16.29 5.20
N SER A 298 -18.14 -17.63 5.25
CA SER A 298 -18.24 -18.41 6.48
C SER A 298 -16.86 -18.88 6.97
N LYS A 299 -16.78 -19.35 8.22
CA LYS A 299 -15.55 -19.98 8.75
C LYS A 299 -15.13 -21.20 7.92
N ASP A 300 -16.10 -22.01 7.47
CA ASP A 300 -15.82 -23.19 6.64
C ASP A 300 -15.21 -22.81 5.29
N ASP A 301 -15.60 -21.67 4.72
CA ASP A 301 -15.00 -21.16 3.48
C ASP A 301 -13.55 -20.75 3.70
N VAL A 302 -13.26 -20.08 4.82
CA VAL A 302 -11.89 -19.70 5.22
C VAL A 302 -11.03 -20.95 5.42
N VAL A 303 -11.54 -21.96 6.14
CA VAL A 303 -10.83 -23.25 6.35
C VAL A 303 -10.46 -23.88 5.01
N LYS A 304 -11.43 -24.02 4.09
CA LYS A 304 -11.19 -24.57 2.74
C LYS A 304 -10.16 -23.77 1.96
N CYS A 305 -10.19 -22.43 2.08
CA CYS A 305 -9.21 -21.58 1.42
C CYS A 305 -7.79 -21.81 1.98
N LEU A 306 -7.63 -21.85 3.30
CA LEU A 306 -6.35 -22.11 3.95
C LEU A 306 -5.81 -23.52 3.63
N GLU A 307 -6.67 -24.53 3.56
CA GLU A 307 -6.32 -25.88 3.11
C GLU A 307 -5.81 -25.89 1.66
N ASN A 308 -6.49 -25.18 0.76
CA ASN A 308 -6.06 -25.05 -0.64
C ASN A 308 -4.71 -24.35 -0.76
N ILE A 309 -4.48 -23.28 0.00
CA ILE A 309 -3.19 -22.57 0.03
C ILE A 309 -2.09 -23.54 0.52
N LYS A 310 -2.31 -24.23 1.64
CA LYS A 310 -1.36 -25.20 2.20
C LYS A 310 -1.09 -26.38 1.27
N ALA A 311 -2.08 -26.81 0.50
CA ALA A 311 -1.91 -27.86 -0.51
C ALA A 311 -1.14 -27.36 -1.75
N GLY A 312 -1.16 -26.05 -2.03
CA GLY A 312 -0.69 -25.48 -3.30
C GLY A 312 -1.75 -25.61 -4.41
N ASN A 313 -3.02 -25.84 -4.03
CA ASN A 313 -4.16 -25.96 -4.93
C ASN A 313 -4.69 -24.58 -5.34
N LEU A 314 -3.82 -23.77 -5.93
CA LEU A 314 -4.10 -22.41 -6.40
C LEU A 314 -5.02 -22.42 -7.61
#